data_AF-A0A1Y3PMJ8-F1
#
_entry.id   AF-A0A1Y3PMJ8-F1
#
_cell.length_a   1.000
_cell.length_b   1.000
_cell.length_c   1.000
_cell.angle_alpha   90.00
_cell.angle_beta   90.00
_cell.angle_gamma   90.00
#
_symmetry.space_group_name_H-M   'P 1'
#
loop_
_entity.id
_entity.type
_entity.pdbx_description
1 polymer ?
#
loop_
_entity_poly.entity_id
_entity_poly.type
_entity_poly.pdbx_seq_one_letter_code
_entity_poly.pdbx_strand_id
1 'polypeptide(L)'
;MEEPMHPYRMQQLIKERGKHEVINVRHRTSIYQTIHRLLRDGAIAIQGKKQNEGKPELTVYEITDKGRKAAYTWLREMLSTPKQEFFEFPAAVSFLMLLTPEDVAEQLKKRVNALANTLARINHSLQTAMAEGLPRLFLLETEYQRTLVMAELEWIHSVMKDIQTRKLQWDEEWLRTIAKKFSNMESEESESS
;
A
#
# COMPACT_ATOMS: atom_id res chain seq x y z
N MET A 1 16.81 0.13 -21.31
CA MET A 1 17.62 -0.22 -20.12
C MET A 1 17.80 1.06 -19.31
N GLU A 2 17.76 0.99 -17.98
CA GLU A 2 18.01 2.20 -17.16
C GLU A 2 19.49 2.58 -17.20
N GLU A 3 19.77 3.88 -17.31
CA GLU A 3 21.14 4.42 -17.33
C GLU A 3 21.75 4.45 -15.92
N PRO A 4 23.09 4.41 -15.79
CA PRO A 4 23.78 4.62 -14.52
C PRO A 4 23.37 5.96 -13.88
N MET A 5 23.00 5.94 -12.60
CA MET A 5 22.41 7.11 -11.94
C MET A 5 22.99 7.41 -10.56
N HIS A 6 22.95 8.69 -10.20
CA HIS A 6 23.22 9.15 -8.85
C HIS A 6 21.95 9.01 -7.97
N PRO A 7 22.07 8.69 -6.66
CA PRO A 7 20.93 8.55 -5.73
C PRO A 7 19.91 9.69 -5.80
N TYR A 8 20.37 10.94 -5.97
CA TYR A 8 19.50 12.11 -6.11
C TYR A 8 18.60 12.03 -7.35
N ARG A 9 19.15 11.60 -8.50
CA ARG A 9 18.38 11.44 -9.74
C ARG A 9 17.39 10.29 -9.62
N MET A 10 17.77 9.20 -8.96
CA MET A 10 16.85 8.09 -8.66
C MET A 10 15.65 8.58 -7.84
N GLN A 11 15.89 9.37 -6.79
CA GLN A 11 14.83 9.95 -5.97
C GLN A 11 13.91 10.86 -6.78
N GLN A 12 14.49 11.69 -7.65
CA GLN A 12 13.73 12.59 -8.51
C GLN A 12 12.83 11.80 -9.48
N LEU A 13 13.36 10.75 -10.12
CA LEU A 13 12.59 9.89 -11.02
C LEU A 13 11.46 9.13 -10.32
N ILE A 14 11.66 8.67 -9.08
CA ILE A 14 10.59 8.03 -8.29
C ILE A 14 9.41 9.00 -8.07
N LYS A 15 9.72 10.28 -7.81
CA LYS A 15 8.69 11.32 -7.66
C LYS A 15 8.04 11.68 -9.00
N GLU A 16 8.85 11.96 -10.03
CA GLU A 16 8.41 12.31 -11.38
C GLU A 16 7.49 11.23 -11.99
N ARG A 17 7.75 9.95 -11.69
CA ARG A 17 6.96 8.82 -12.18
C ARG A 17 5.74 8.48 -11.30
N GLY A 18 5.41 9.29 -10.30
CA GLY A 18 4.26 9.04 -9.41
C GLY A 18 4.42 7.84 -8.45
N LYS A 19 5.57 7.14 -8.47
CA LYS A 19 5.81 5.91 -7.67
C LYS A 19 5.92 6.15 -6.16
N HIS A 20 5.90 7.41 -5.73
CA HIS A 20 5.83 7.78 -4.32
C HIS A 20 4.46 7.51 -3.67
N GLU A 21 3.42 7.24 -4.48
CA GLU A 21 2.08 6.85 -3.99
C GLU A 21 2.00 5.37 -3.58
N VAL A 22 2.90 4.52 -4.09
CA VAL A 22 2.97 3.07 -3.79
C VAL A 22 4.21 2.64 -3.02
N ILE A 23 5.27 3.46 -3.01
CA ILE A 23 6.49 3.19 -2.27
C ILE A 23 6.63 4.26 -1.19
N ASN A 24 6.71 3.85 0.07
CA ASN A 24 6.99 4.74 1.20
C ASN A 24 8.45 5.25 1.13
N VAL A 25 8.69 6.28 0.31
CA VAL A 25 10.01 6.91 0.12
C VAL A 25 10.17 8.08 1.10
N ARG A 26 9.49 8.06 2.25
CA ARG A 26 9.41 9.21 3.18
C ARG A 26 10.76 9.63 3.77
N HIS A 27 11.79 8.78 3.76
CA HIS A 27 13.08 9.09 4.40
C HIS A 27 14.27 9.02 3.42
N ARG A 28 14.94 10.16 3.20
CA ARG A 28 16.20 10.24 2.41
C ARG A 28 17.25 9.22 2.87
N THR A 29 17.33 8.98 4.18
CA THR A 29 18.28 8.04 4.80
C THR A 29 18.04 6.60 4.33
N SER A 30 16.79 6.19 4.04
CA SER A 30 16.49 4.81 3.61
C SER A 30 17.02 4.52 2.21
N ILE A 31 17.08 5.52 1.33
CA ILE A 31 17.63 5.38 -0.02
C ILE A 31 19.12 5.07 0.05
N TYR A 32 19.89 5.85 0.81
CA TYR A 32 21.34 5.63 0.94
C TYR A 32 21.65 4.30 1.63
N GLN A 33 20.90 3.93 2.67
CA GLN A 33 21.05 2.61 3.30
C GLN A 33 20.75 1.47 2.33
N THR A 34 19.70 1.61 1.52
CA THR A 34 19.33 0.62 0.49
C THR A 34 20.44 0.49 -0.56
N ILE A 35 21.00 1.61 -1.03
CA ILE A 35 22.11 1.63 -1.98
C ILE A 35 23.35 0.96 -1.38
N HIS A 36 23.71 1.28 -0.13
CA HIS A 36 24.82 0.62 0.55
C HIS A 36 24.63 -0.89 0.71
N ARG A 37 23.40 -1.35 1.00
CA ARG A 37 23.07 -2.77 1.06
C ARG A 37 23.19 -3.42 -0.32
N LEU A 38 22.58 -2.84 -1.34
CA LEU A 38 22.63 -3.37 -2.71
C LEU A 38 24.07 -3.43 -3.25
N LEU A 39 24.92 -2.46 -2.89
CA LEU A 39 26.34 -2.46 -3.25
C LEU A 39 27.10 -3.58 -2.54
N ARG A 40 26.89 -3.72 -1.22
CA ARG A 40 27.47 -4.81 -0.41
C ARG A 40 27.07 -6.18 -0.93
N ASP A 41 25.83 -6.34 -1.36
CA ASP A 41 25.29 -7.58 -1.88
C ASP A 41 25.68 -7.82 -3.35
N GLY A 42 26.38 -6.87 -3.99
CA GLY A 42 26.80 -6.94 -5.39
C GLY A 42 25.63 -6.85 -6.40
N ALA A 43 24.47 -6.36 -5.97
CA ALA A 43 23.31 -6.11 -6.83
C ALA A 43 23.49 -4.83 -7.67
N ILE A 44 24.30 -3.88 -7.20
CA ILE A 44 24.73 -2.70 -7.95
C ILE A 44 26.25 -2.57 -7.85
N ALA A 45 26.85 -1.84 -8.78
CA ALA A 45 28.28 -1.51 -8.80
C ALA A 45 28.49 -0.01 -9.03
N ILE A 46 29.66 0.50 -8.66
CA ILE A 46 30.06 1.88 -8.97
C ILE A 46 30.58 1.90 -10.41
N GLN A 47 29.92 2.66 -11.28
CA GLN A 47 30.34 2.80 -12.68
C GLN A 47 31.40 3.89 -12.86
N GLY A 48 31.42 4.90 -11.97
CA GLY A 48 32.42 5.97 -11.97
C GLY A 48 32.01 7.19 -11.16
N LYS A 49 32.91 8.18 -11.10
CA LYS A 49 32.62 9.52 -10.58
C LYS A 49 32.43 10.47 -11.76
N LYS A 50 31.26 11.12 -11.88
CA LYS A 50 31.11 12.24 -12.81
C LYS A 50 31.54 13.52 -12.10
N GLN A 51 32.53 14.20 -12.67
CA GLN A 51 32.97 15.52 -12.24
C GLN A 51 32.43 16.54 -13.25
N ASN A 52 31.51 17.40 -12.81
CA ASN A 52 31.17 18.61 -13.56
C ASN A 52 32.01 19.74 -12.99
N GLU A 53 32.64 20.56 -13.84
CA GLU A 53 33.44 21.70 -13.40
C GLU A 53 32.66 22.58 -12.41
N GLY A 54 33.21 22.77 -11.21
CA GLY A 54 32.61 23.55 -10.12
C GLY A 54 31.61 22.83 -9.20
N LYS A 55 31.40 21.51 -9.33
CA LYS A 55 30.50 20.72 -8.44
C LYS A 55 31.21 19.52 -7.77
N PRO A 56 30.78 19.09 -6.57
CA PRO A 56 31.34 17.93 -5.89
C PRO A 56 31.16 16.65 -6.71
N GLU A 57 32.11 15.70 -6.57
CA GLU A 57 32.08 14.41 -7.25
C GLU A 57 30.78 13.64 -6.97
N LEU A 58 30.07 13.22 -8.01
CA LEU A 58 28.86 12.41 -7.88
C LEU A 58 29.18 10.95 -8.22
N THR A 59 29.00 10.05 -7.24
CA THR A 59 29.15 8.60 -7.45
C THR A 59 27.93 8.06 -8.18
N VAL A 60 28.17 7.44 -9.34
CA VAL A 60 27.11 6.89 -10.19
C VAL A 60 27.09 5.38 -10.03
N TYR A 61 25.88 4.83 -9.84
CA TYR A 61 25.67 3.39 -9.64
C TYR A 61 24.98 2.77 -10.86
N GLU A 62 25.38 1.55 -11.18
CA GLU A 62 24.78 0.73 -12.23
C GLU A 62 24.32 -0.61 -11.66
N ILE A 63 23.21 -1.13 -12.17
CA ILE A 63 22.71 -2.46 -11.79
C ILE A 63 23.55 -3.56 -12.44
N THR A 64 23.97 -4.54 -11.63
CA THR A 64 24.71 -5.71 -12.13
C THR A 64 23.77 -6.76 -12.70
N ASP A 65 24.31 -7.77 -13.40
CA ASP A 65 23.50 -8.91 -13.85
C ASP A 65 22.91 -9.71 -12.67
N LYS A 66 23.65 -9.80 -11.57
CA LYS A 66 23.15 -10.35 -10.30
C LYS A 66 21.94 -9.54 -9.81
N GLY A 67 22.04 -8.21 -9.80
CA GLY A 67 20.95 -7.32 -9.43
C GLY A 67 19.72 -7.47 -10.34
N ARG A 68 19.92 -7.54 -11.65
CA ARG A 68 18.84 -7.78 -12.63
C ARG A 68 18.13 -9.10 -12.36
N LYS A 69 18.88 -10.20 -12.19
CA LYS A 69 18.30 -11.53 -11.92
C LYS A 69 17.52 -11.54 -10.60
N ALA A 70 18.04 -10.91 -9.55
CA ALA A 70 17.36 -10.77 -8.27
C ALA A 70 16.06 -9.98 -8.41
N ALA A 71 16.08 -8.82 -9.10
CA ALA A 71 14.89 -8.00 -9.34
C ALA A 71 13.78 -8.77 -10.07
N TYR A 72 14.12 -9.51 -11.13
CA TYR A 72 13.13 -10.33 -11.84
C TYR A 72 12.61 -11.50 -11.00
N THR A 73 13.43 -12.08 -10.12
CA THR A 73 13.01 -13.15 -9.22
C THR A 73 12.01 -12.61 -8.21
N TRP A 74 12.32 -11.49 -7.56
CA TRP A 74 11.42 -10.82 -6.63
C TRP A 74 10.14 -10.34 -7.29
N LEU A 75 10.20 -9.80 -8.52
CA LEU A 75 8.99 -9.40 -9.24
C LEU A 75 8.05 -10.59 -9.49
N ARG A 76 8.60 -11.74 -9.90
CA ARG A 76 7.80 -12.96 -10.07
C ARG A 76 7.19 -13.41 -8.75
N GLU A 77 7.97 -13.40 -7.66
CA GLU A 77 7.50 -13.77 -6.33
C GLU A 77 6.35 -12.86 -5.87
N MET A 78 6.51 -11.53 -5.96
CA MET A 78 5.48 -10.56 -5.60
C MET A 78 4.19 -10.73 -6.40
N LEU A 79 4.29 -11.09 -7.68
CA LEU A 79 3.12 -11.33 -8.54
C LEU A 79 2.44 -12.68 -8.25
N SER A 80 3.21 -13.70 -7.88
CA SER A 80 2.70 -15.07 -7.75
C SER A 80 2.29 -15.46 -6.33
N THR A 81 2.85 -14.80 -5.32
CA THR A 81 2.71 -15.20 -3.91
C THR A 81 2.14 -14.04 -3.10
N PRO A 82 0.85 -14.10 -2.74
CA PRO A 82 0.28 -13.16 -1.79
C PRO A 82 1.05 -13.23 -0.47
N LYS A 83 1.49 -12.07 0.02
CA LYS A 83 2.08 -11.94 1.36
C LYS A 83 1.06 -11.31 2.29
N GLN A 84 1.14 -11.64 3.57
CA GLN A 84 0.30 -11.01 4.57
C GLN A 84 0.71 -9.54 4.72
N GLU A 85 -0.26 -8.66 4.47
CA GLU A 85 -0.11 -7.22 4.61
C GLU A 85 -0.85 -6.74 5.87
N PHE A 86 -0.22 -5.88 6.65
CA PHE A 86 -0.76 -5.38 7.93
C PHE A 86 -1.27 -3.96 7.74
N PHE A 87 -2.42 -3.83 7.09
CA PHE A 87 -3.04 -2.54 6.83
C PHE A 87 -3.76 -1.98 8.07
N GLU A 88 -3.64 -0.66 8.29
CA GLU A 88 -4.24 0.02 9.44
C GLU A 88 -5.77 -0.08 9.48
N PHE A 89 -6.45 -0.01 8.33
CA PHE A 89 -7.91 -0.01 8.29
C PHE A 89 -8.52 -1.38 8.69
N PRO A 90 -8.09 -2.53 8.13
CA PRO A 90 -8.49 -3.84 8.64
C PRO A 90 -8.19 -4.05 10.12
N ALA A 91 -7.07 -3.53 10.62
CA ALA A 91 -6.78 -3.54 12.05
C ALA A 91 -7.84 -2.75 12.84
N ALA A 92 -8.18 -1.54 12.42
CA ALA A 92 -9.26 -0.75 13.04
C ALA A 92 -10.63 -1.46 12.97
N VAL A 93 -10.95 -2.11 11.84
CA VAL A 93 -12.18 -2.91 11.67
C VAL A 93 -12.26 -4.04 12.70
N SER A 94 -11.11 -4.64 13.05
CA SER A 94 -11.04 -5.71 14.05
C SER A 94 -11.38 -5.24 15.48
N PHE A 95 -11.40 -3.93 15.72
CA PHE A 95 -11.65 -3.32 17.03
C PHE A 95 -12.84 -2.34 17.02
N LEU A 96 -13.75 -2.40 16.04
CA LEU A 96 -14.92 -1.49 15.96
C LEU A 96 -15.78 -1.51 17.22
N MET A 97 -15.84 -2.65 17.90
CA MET A 97 -16.62 -2.86 19.12
C MET A 97 -16.20 -1.96 20.29
N LEU A 98 -15.03 -1.32 20.21
CA LEU A 98 -14.58 -0.32 21.18
C LEU A 98 -15.29 1.03 21.04
N LEU A 99 -16.01 1.25 19.93
CA LEU A 99 -16.80 2.44 19.64
C LEU A 99 -18.28 2.07 19.56
N THR A 100 -19.17 3.06 19.67
CA THR A 100 -20.60 2.82 19.42
C THR A 100 -20.88 2.69 17.92
N PRO A 101 -21.96 2.02 17.50
CA PRO A 101 -22.37 1.96 16.10
C PRO A 101 -22.47 3.35 15.44
N GLU A 102 -22.96 4.35 16.17
CA GLU A 102 -23.08 5.74 15.70
C GLU A 102 -21.73 6.38 15.42
N ASP A 103 -20.76 6.22 16.34
CA ASP A 103 -19.41 6.76 16.17
C ASP A 103 -18.70 6.06 14.99
N VAL A 104 -18.82 4.73 14.89
CA VAL A 104 -18.32 3.99 13.73
C VAL A 104 -18.90 4.53 12.42
N ALA A 105 -20.22 4.74 12.35
CA ALA A 105 -20.85 5.29 11.15
C ALA A 105 -20.31 6.70 10.82
N GLU A 106 -20.05 7.54 11.81
CA GLU A 106 -19.46 8.86 11.60
C GLU A 106 -18.03 8.79 11.03
N GLN A 107 -17.16 7.94 11.60
CA GLN A 107 -15.80 7.81 11.10
C GLN A 107 -15.75 7.17 9.70
N LEU A 108 -16.61 6.18 9.45
CA LEU A 108 -16.76 5.58 8.12
C LEU A 108 -17.24 6.62 7.09
N LYS A 109 -18.14 7.53 7.46
CA LYS A 109 -18.57 8.62 6.58
C LYS A 109 -17.41 9.55 6.20
N LYS A 110 -16.54 9.90 7.15
CA LYS A 110 -15.32 10.70 6.87
C LYS A 110 -14.40 9.97 5.90
N ARG A 111 -14.23 8.66 6.11
CA ARG A 111 -13.43 7.80 5.23
C ARG A 111 -14.00 7.71 3.82
N VAL A 112 -15.32 7.54 3.67
CA VAL A 112 -16.01 7.56 2.36
C VAL A 112 -15.71 8.84 1.60
N ASN A 113 -15.81 10.00 2.25
CA ASN A 113 -15.51 11.27 1.60
C ASN A 113 -14.06 11.35 1.10
N ALA A 114 -13.10 10.88 1.90
CA ALA A 114 -11.69 10.85 1.51
C ALA A 114 -11.41 9.88 0.34
N LEU A 115 -12.03 8.69 0.37
CA LEU A 115 -11.93 7.69 -0.68
C LEU A 115 -12.61 8.15 -1.98
N ALA A 116 -13.75 8.83 -1.90
CA ALA A 116 -14.44 9.40 -3.06
C ALA A 116 -13.58 10.45 -3.77
N ASN A 117 -12.91 11.32 -3.01
CA ASN A 117 -11.97 12.29 -3.57
C ASN A 117 -10.77 11.60 -4.24
N THR A 118 -10.27 10.52 -3.63
CA THR A 118 -9.18 9.73 -4.20
C THR A 118 -9.61 9.04 -5.50
N LEU A 119 -10.80 8.45 -5.52
CA LEU A 119 -11.37 7.82 -6.71
C LEU A 119 -11.56 8.83 -7.85
N ALA A 120 -12.06 10.02 -7.55
CA ALA A 120 -12.21 11.09 -8.54
C ALA A 120 -10.86 11.48 -9.18
N ARG A 121 -9.81 11.63 -8.35
CA ARG A 121 -8.44 11.91 -8.82
C ARG A 121 -7.90 10.79 -9.72
N ILE A 122 -8.07 9.53 -9.32
CA ILE A 122 -7.63 8.36 -10.08
C ILE A 122 -8.36 8.31 -11.44
N ASN A 123 -9.68 8.50 -11.44
CA ASN A 123 -10.50 8.51 -12.65
C ASN A 123 -10.05 9.60 -13.63
N HIS A 124 -9.83 10.82 -13.11
CA HIS A 124 -9.31 11.91 -13.93
C HIS A 124 -7.96 11.57 -14.55
N SER A 125 -7.01 11.04 -13.74
CA SER A 125 -5.69 10.65 -14.24
C SER A 125 -5.75 9.57 -15.32
N LEU A 126 -6.61 8.55 -15.16
CA LEU A 126 -6.82 7.51 -16.17
C LEU A 126 -7.40 8.11 -17.46
N GLN A 127 -8.41 8.97 -17.34
CA GLN A 127 -9.05 9.60 -18.49
C GLN A 127 -8.06 10.47 -19.28
N THR A 128 -7.26 11.28 -18.60
CA THR A 128 -6.22 12.10 -19.25
C THR A 128 -5.20 11.22 -19.97
N ALA A 129 -4.66 10.19 -19.30
CA ALA A 129 -3.66 9.32 -19.89
C ALA A 129 -4.19 8.53 -21.10
N MET A 130 -5.45 8.08 -21.06
CA MET A 130 -6.11 7.44 -22.20
C MET A 130 -6.32 8.42 -23.37
N ALA A 131 -6.70 9.67 -23.09
CA ALA A 131 -6.84 10.70 -24.11
C ALA A 131 -5.50 11.07 -24.78
N GLU A 132 -4.40 10.98 -24.04
CA GLU A 132 -3.03 11.14 -24.55
C GLU A 132 -2.50 9.90 -25.29
N GLY A 133 -3.29 8.82 -25.37
CA GLY A 133 -2.93 7.60 -26.08
C GLY A 133 -1.91 6.71 -25.35
N LEU A 134 -1.78 6.83 -24.02
CA LEU A 134 -0.87 5.97 -23.26
C LEU A 134 -1.31 4.50 -23.34
N PRO A 135 -0.40 3.56 -23.67
CA PRO A 135 -0.71 2.14 -23.66
C PRO A 135 -1.15 1.66 -22.28
N ARG A 136 -2.16 0.77 -22.25
CA ARG A 136 -2.74 0.21 -21.01
C ARG A 136 -1.72 -0.39 -20.04
N LEU A 137 -0.62 -0.96 -20.55
CA LEU A 137 0.46 -1.50 -19.72
C LEU A 137 0.95 -0.50 -18.66
N PHE A 138 1.00 0.79 -19.00
CA PHE A 138 1.43 1.85 -18.08
C PHE A 138 0.31 2.35 -17.15
N LEU A 139 -0.92 1.89 -17.35
CA LEU A 139 -2.10 2.26 -16.57
C LEU A 139 -2.52 1.19 -15.56
N LEU A 140 -1.99 -0.05 -15.67
CA LEU A 140 -2.41 -1.20 -14.84
C LEU A 140 -2.33 -0.94 -13.33
N GLU A 141 -1.31 -0.22 -12.88
CA GLU A 141 -1.16 0.14 -11.46
C GLU A 141 -2.30 1.06 -11.01
N THR A 142 -2.61 2.10 -11.79
CA THR A 142 -3.69 3.04 -11.52
C THR A 142 -5.06 2.37 -11.63
N GLU A 143 -5.24 1.43 -12.58
CA GLU A 143 -6.42 0.57 -12.67
C GLU A 143 -6.59 -0.26 -11.39
N TYR A 144 -5.53 -0.89 -10.90
CA TYR A 144 -5.55 -1.69 -9.66
C TYR A 144 -5.91 -0.85 -8.44
N GLN A 145 -5.31 0.33 -8.28
CA GLN A 145 -5.66 1.27 -7.21
C GLN A 145 -7.14 1.67 -7.25
N ARG A 146 -7.65 1.97 -8.46
CA ARG A 146 -9.08 2.28 -8.65
C ARG A 146 -9.96 1.14 -8.14
N THR A 147 -9.63 -0.09 -8.50
CA THR A 147 -10.38 -1.29 -8.09
C THR A 147 -10.41 -1.44 -6.57
N LEU A 148 -9.27 -1.27 -5.89
CA LEU A 148 -9.22 -1.36 -4.42
C LEU A 148 -10.08 -0.28 -3.74
N VAL A 149 -9.97 0.97 -4.19
CA VAL A 149 -10.75 2.09 -3.63
C VAL A 149 -12.25 1.88 -3.85
N MET A 150 -12.65 1.39 -5.02
CA MET A 150 -14.06 1.07 -5.32
C MET A 150 -14.58 -0.05 -4.42
N ALA A 151 -13.82 -1.14 -4.28
CA ALA A 151 -14.20 -2.27 -3.44
C ALA A 151 -14.34 -1.86 -1.98
N GLU A 152 -13.42 -1.03 -1.48
CA GLU A 152 -13.49 -0.52 -0.12
C GLU A 152 -14.70 0.40 0.09
N LEU A 153 -14.97 1.31 -0.84
CA LEU A 153 -16.17 2.16 -0.80
C LEU A 153 -17.46 1.33 -0.78
N GLU A 154 -17.55 0.32 -1.63
CA GLU A 154 -18.71 -0.58 -1.68
C GLU A 154 -18.92 -1.29 -0.34
N TRP A 155 -17.86 -1.84 0.24
CA TRP A 155 -17.93 -2.51 1.54
C TRP A 155 -18.33 -1.54 2.66
N ILE A 156 -17.72 -0.36 2.74
CA ILE A 156 -18.04 0.64 3.77
C ILE A 156 -19.50 1.07 3.66
N HIS A 157 -20.01 1.32 2.44
CA HIS A 157 -21.41 1.67 2.26
C HIS A 157 -22.36 0.57 2.75
N SER A 158 -22.01 -0.70 2.52
CA SER A 158 -22.79 -1.84 3.03
C SER A 158 -22.82 -1.83 4.57
N VAL A 159 -21.68 -1.68 5.23
CA VAL A 159 -21.58 -1.65 6.69
C VAL A 159 -22.35 -0.47 7.28
N MET A 160 -22.20 0.73 6.71
CA MET A 160 -22.94 1.92 7.14
C MET A 160 -24.46 1.72 7.00
N LYS A 161 -24.91 1.07 5.92
CA LYS A 161 -26.33 0.74 5.71
C LYS A 161 -26.83 -0.23 6.76
N ASP A 162 -26.06 -1.24 7.13
CA ASP A 162 -26.45 -2.20 8.16
C ASP A 162 -26.52 -1.56 9.54
N ILE A 163 -25.61 -0.61 9.85
CA ILE A 163 -25.69 0.21 11.07
C ILE A 163 -26.96 1.06 11.05
N GLN A 164 -27.19 1.81 9.97
CA GLN A 164 -28.34 2.71 9.85
C GLN A 164 -29.69 1.97 9.93
N THR A 165 -29.78 0.78 9.33
CA THR A 165 -30.98 -0.06 9.36
C THR A 165 -31.10 -0.90 10.64
N ARG A 166 -30.17 -0.69 11.60
CA ARG A 166 -30.09 -1.40 12.89
C ARG A 166 -29.92 -2.92 12.76
N LYS A 167 -29.44 -3.41 11.61
CA LYS A 167 -29.06 -4.82 11.40
C LYS A 167 -27.71 -5.14 12.03
N LEU A 168 -26.83 -4.14 12.09
CA LEU A 168 -25.53 -4.23 12.74
C LEU A 168 -25.51 -3.25 13.91
N GLN A 169 -25.75 -3.77 15.09
CA GLN A 169 -25.85 -3.02 16.34
C GLN A 169 -25.19 -3.82 17.44
N TRP A 170 -24.56 -3.12 18.37
CA TRP A 170 -23.95 -3.71 19.54
C TRP A 170 -23.95 -2.69 20.68
N ASP A 171 -23.96 -3.22 21.90
CA ASP A 171 -23.73 -2.47 23.12
C ASP A 171 -22.88 -3.31 24.07
N GLU A 172 -22.49 -2.74 25.21
CA GLU A 172 -21.61 -3.41 26.15
C GLU A 172 -22.23 -4.70 26.72
N GLU A 173 -23.54 -4.72 26.93
CA GLU A 173 -24.25 -5.87 27.48
C GLU A 173 -24.32 -7.04 26.49
N TRP A 174 -24.63 -6.75 25.23
CA TRP A 174 -24.61 -7.70 24.14
C TRP A 174 -23.21 -8.27 23.92
N LEU A 175 -22.18 -7.42 23.92
CA LEU A 175 -20.79 -7.84 23.78
C LEU A 175 -20.36 -8.77 24.93
N ARG A 176 -20.71 -8.45 26.18
CA ARG A 176 -20.46 -9.33 27.34
C ARG A 176 -21.19 -10.66 27.22
N THR A 177 -22.42 -10.65 26.72
CA THR A 177 -23.23 -11.87 26.51
C THR A 177 -22.60 -12.78 25.47
N ILE A 178 -22.17 -12.20 24.35
CA ILE A 178 -21.49 -12.94 23.28
C ILE A 178 -20.15 -13.48 23.76
N ALA A 179 -19.34 -12.68 24.47
CA ALA A 179 -18.07 -13.13 25.02
C ALA A 179 -18.22 -14.34 25.96
N LYS A 180 -19.22 -14.32 26.85
CA LYS A 180 -19.54 -15.46 27.72
C LYS A 180 -19.97 -16.70 26.95
N LYS A 181 -20.75 -16.52 25.88
CA LYS A 181 -21.20 -17.65 25.05
C LYS A 181 -20.01 -18.35 24.38
N PHE A 182 -19.06 -17.59 23.83
CA PHE A 182 -17.89 -18.17 23.18
C PHE A 182 -16.89 -18.77 24.18
N SER A 183 -16.70 -18.18 25.36
CA SER A 183 -15.87 -18.79 26.41
C SER A 183 -16.43 -20.14 26.89
N ASN A 184 -17.75 -20.27 26.97
CA ASN A 184 -18.39 -21.52 27.40
C ASN A 184 -18.33 -22.63 26.34
N MET A 185 -18.35 -22.26 25.06
CA MET A 185 -18.20 -23.23 23.95
C MET A 185 -16.78 -23.81 23.89
N GLU A 186 -15.75 -22.99 24.14
CA GLU A 186 -14.35 -23.46 24.21
C GLU A 186 -14.12 -24.42 25.40
N SER A 187 -14.82 -24.22 26.53
CA SER A 187 -14.76 -25.17 27.66
C SER A 187 -15.47 -26.50 27.38
N GLU A 188 -16.58 -26.50 26.65
CA GLU A 188 -17.32 -27.74 26.33
C GLU A 188 -16.61 -28.60 25.27
N GLU A 189 -15.91 -27.97 24.30
CA GLU A 189 -15.11 -28.68 23.30
C GLU A 189 -13.80 -29.26 23.87
N SER A 190 -13.25 -28.64 24.91
CA SER A 190 -12.03 -29.12 25.60
C SER A 190 -12.31 -30.22 26.64
N GLU A 191 -13.52 -30.28 27.21
CA GLU A 191 -13.95 -31.40 28.08
C GLU A 191 -14.42 -32.65 27.29
N SER A 192 -14.67 -32.52 25.99
CA SER A 192 -15.13 -33.61 25.11
C SER A 192 -14.02 -34.26 24.26
N SER A 193 -12.76 -33.83 24.43
CA SER A 193 -11.56 -34.34 23.74
C SER A 193 -10.61 -35.05 24.70
#